data_AF-A0A1G9XHH5-F1
#
_entry.id   AF-A0A1G9XHH5-F1
#
_cell.length_a   1.000
_cell.length_b   1.000
_cell.length_c   1.000
_cell.angle_alpha   90.00
_cell.angle_beta   90.00
_cell.angle_gamma   90.00
#
_symmetry.space_group_name_H-M   'P 1'
#
loop_
_entity.id
_entity.type
_entity.pdbx_description
1 polymer ?
#
loop_
_entity_poly.entity_id
_entity_poly.type
_entity_poly.pdbx_seq_one_letter_code
_entity_poly.pdbx_strand_id
1 'polypeptide(L)'
;MSGNSGYIIVIVIGVIVLAGLTFMNLRKISKSTADLSPLKKRTLLWSEISLALFVLQLFFRDRQGGFLLFFGILTLFTGAHYLGVLYYSKKRGK
;
A
#
# COMPACT_ATOMS: atom_id res chain seq x y z
N MET A 1 25.41 0.29 20.28
CA MET A 1 24.56 -0.15 19.15
C MET A 1 23.08 -0.20 19.53
N SER A 2 22.49 0.85 20.15
CA SER A 2 21.08 0.82 20.62
C SER A 2 20.07 1.61 19.77
N GLY A 3 20.51 2.26 18.68
CA GLY A 3 19.64 3.11 17.84
C GLY A 3 18.77 2.39 16.80
N ASN A 4 19.13 1.16 16.39
CA ASN A 4 18.43 0.47 15.29
C ASN A 4 17.15 -0.25 15.71
N SER A 5 17.06 -0.72 16.96
CA SER A 5 15.94 -1.56 17.41
C SER A 5 14.62 -0.78 17.46
N GLY A 6 14.64 0.47 17.93
CA GLY A 6 13.45 1.32 17.98
C GLY A 6 12.88 1.64 16.60
N TYR A 7 13.74 1.97 15.63
CA TYR A 7 13.35 2.25 14.26
C TYR A 7 12.70 1.04 13.57
N ILE A 8 13.27 -0.15 13.76
CA ILE A 8 12.71 -1.40 13.20
C ILE A 8 11.34 -1.71 13.81
N ILE A 9 11.18 -1.53 15.14
CA ILE A 9 9.89 -1.75 15.81
C ILE A 9 8.81 -0.84 15.22
N VAL A 10 9.11 0.45 15.01
CA VAL A 10 8.16 1.41 14.41
C VAL A 10 7.77 0.98 12.99
N ILE A 11 8.72 0.52 12.16
CA ILE A 11 8.42 0.00 10.83
C ILE A 11 7.49 -1.21 10.91
N VAL A 12 7.81 -2.18 11.76
CA VAL A 12 7.02 -3.41 11.91
C VAL A 12 5.59 -3.08 12.35
N ILE A 13 5.42 -2.21 13.34
CA ILE A 13 4.10 -1.75 13.78
C ILE A 13 3.37 -1.06 12.64
N GLY A 14 4.04 -0.17 11.90
CA GLY A 14 3.47 0.51 10.74
C GLY A 14 2.97 -0.48 9.68
N VAL A 15 3.77 -1.49 9.34
CA VAL A 15 3.39 -2.53 8.37
C VAL A 15 2.18 -3.34 8.87
N ILE A 16 2.14 -3.71 10.16
CA ILE A 16 1.00 -4.43 10.75
C ILE A 16 -0.27 -3.58 10.68
N VAL A 17 -0.19 -2.29 11.02
CA VAL A 17 -1.32 -1.36 10.95
C VAL A 17 -1.82 -1.24 9.50
N LEU A 18 -0.92 -1.05 8.54
CA LEU A 18 -1.25 -0.98 7.12
C LEU A 18 -1.90 -2.29 6.62
N ALA A 19 -1.38 -3.45 7.02
CA ALA A 19 -1.97 -4.74 6.69
C ALA A 19 -3.38 -4.89 7.28
N GLY A 20 -3.57 -4.48 8.54
CA GLY A 20 -4.87 -4.48 9.21
C GLY A 20 -5.89 -3.57 8.51
N LEU A 21 -5.49 -2.35 8.16
CA LEU A 21 -6.31 -1.42 7.37
C LEU A 21 -6.68 -2.01 6.01
N THR A 22 -5.71 -2.68 5.35
CA THR A 22 -5.96 -3.41 4.11
C THR A 22 -7.06 -4.44 4.26
N PHE A 23 -6.91 -5.31 5.25
CA PHE A 23 -7.90 -6.33 5.53
C PHE A 23 -9.28 -5.75 5.87
N MET A 24 -9.35 -4.73 6.71
CA MET A 24 -10.60 -4.08 7.10
C MET A 24 -11.33 -3.47 5.91
N ASN A 25 -10.63 -2.74 5.04
CA ASN A 25 -11.21 -2.14 3.85
C ASN A 25 -11.72 -3.19 2.87
N LEU A 26 -10.94 -4.25 2.63
CA LEU A 26 -11.36 -5.36 1.76
C LEU A 26 -12.59 -6.10 2.32
N ARG A 27 -12.66 -6.29 3.64
CA ARG A 27 -13.84 -6.87 4.30
C ARG A 27 -15.08 -6.00 4.16
N LYS A 28 -14.93 -4.66 4.25
CA LYS A 28 -16.03 -3.71 3.99
C LYS A 28 -16.48 -3.78 2.53
N ILE A 29 -15.54 -3.81 1.59
CA ILE A 29 -15.82 -3.99 0.15
C ILE A 29 -16.60 -5.27 -0.06
N SER A 30 -16.15 -6.40 0.50
CA SER A 30 -16.82 -7.70 0.39
C SER A 30 -18.29 -7.68 0.80
N LYS A 31 -18.68 -6.83 1.76
CA LYS A 31 -20.06 -6.70 2.26
C LYS A 31 -20.88 -5.61 1.57
N SER A 32 -20.22 -4.65 0.91
CA SER A 32 -20.89 -3.53 0.24
C SER A 32 -21.48 -3.94 -1.10
N THR A 33 -22.64 -3.41 -1.51
CA THR A 33 -23.21 -3.59 -2.87
C THR A 33 -22.83 -2.46 -3.84
N ALA A 34 -22.06 -1.47 -3.37
CA ALA A 34 -21.68 -0.29 -4.15
C ALA A 34 -20.83 -0.64 -5.39
N ASP A 35 -20.88 0.23 -6.40
CA ASP A 35 -19.99 0.16 -7.56
C ASP A 35 -18.54 0.39 -7.13
N LEU A 36 -17.67 -0.52 -7.52
CA LEU A 36 -16.24 -0.50 -7.21
C LEU A 36 -15.43 0.25 -8.28
N SER A 37 -16.03 0.65 -9.40
CA SER A 37 -15.32 1.29 -10.52
C SER A 37 -14.56 2.57 -10.11
N PRO A 38 -15.16 3.50 -9.33
CA PRO A 38 -14.43 4.69 -8.86
C PRO A 38 -13.29 4.33 -7.91
N LEU A 39 -13.52 3.34 -7.04
CA LEU A 39 -12.52 2.90 -6.07
C LEU A 39 -11.34 2.24 -6.77
N LYS A 40 -11.59 1.39 -7.77
CA LYS A 40 -10.58 0.74 -8.62
C LYS A 40 -9.64 1.77 -9.25
N LYS A 41 -10.20 2.80 -9.91
CA LYS A 41 -9.43 3.90 -10.53
C LYS A 41 -8.59 4.64 -9.51
N ARG A 42 -9.18 4.99 -8.36
CA ARG A 42 -8.47 5.68 -7.27
C ARG A 42 -7.31 4.84 -6.74
N THR A 43 -7.54 3.56 -6.44
CA THR A 43 -6.50 2.67 -5.92
C THR A 43 -5.39 2.40 -6.92
N LEU A 44 -5.70 2.32 -8.23
CA LEU A 44 -4.71 2.20 -9.29
C LEU A 44 -3.81 3.43 -9.33
N LEU A 45 -4.41 4.63 -9.39
CA LEU A 45 -3.68 5.90 -9.44
C LEU A 45 -2.73 6.07 -8.24
N TRP A 46 -3.18 5.75 -7.03
CA TRP A 46 -2.31 5.78 -5.85
C TRP A 46 -1.20 4.73 -5.92
N SER A 47 -1.46 3.56 -6.49
CA SER A 47 -0.43 2.53 -6.71
C SER A 47 0.63 3.02 -7.69
N GLU A 48 0.22 3.59 -8.82
CA GLU A 48 1.11 4.15 -9.84
C GLU A 48 1.95 5.30 -9.28
N ILE A 49 1.34 6.26 -8.56
CA ILE A 49 2.05 7.37 -7.92
C ILE A 49 3.09 6.85 -6.94
N SER A 50 2.69 5.92 -6.05
CA SER A 50 3.63 5.37 -5.07
C SER A 50 4.78 4.62 -5.73
N LEU A 51 4.51 3.84 -6.79
CA LEU A 51 5.52 3.13 -7.56
C LEU A 51 6.46 4.11 -8.28
N ALA A 52 5.93 5.15 -8.90
CA ALA A 52 6.73 6.18 -9.57
C ALA A 52 7.66 6.89 -8.57
N LEU A 53 7.17 7.21 -7.37
CA LEU A 53 7.99 7.79 -6.30
C LEU A 53 9.04 6.80 -5.80
N PHE A 54 8.70 5.53 -5.62
CA PHE A 54 9.69 4.50 -5.26
C PHE A 54 10.79 4.37 -6.32
N VAL A 55 10.42 4.33 -7.60
CA VAL A 55 11.37 4.26 -8.73
C VAL A 55 12.24 5.52 -8.77
N LEU A 56 11.66 6.70 -8.57
CA LEU A 56 12.41 7.96 -8.47
C LEU A 56 13.47 7.89 -7.35
N GLN A 57 13.12 7.31 -6.20
CA GLN A 57 14.08 7.11 -5.10
C GLN A 57 15.19 6.12 -5.41
N LEU A 58 14.97 5.15 -6.31
CA LEU A 58 16.05 4.28 -6.78
C LEU A 58 17.09 5.07 -7.59
N PHE A 59 16.67 6.06 -8.37
CA PHE A 59 17.56 6.89 -9.20
C PHE A 59 18.27 7.98 -8.41
N PHE A 60 17.57 8.65 -7.49
CA PHE A 60 18.08 9.79 -6.72
C PHE A 60 18.53 9.41 -5.31
N ARG A 61 18.88 8.14 -5.09
CA ARG A 61 19.17 7.58 -3.77
C ARG A 61 20.21 8.40 -3.02
N ASP A 62 19.77 9.06 -1.95
CA ASP A 62 20.66 9.63 -0.95
C ASP A 62 21.21 8.54 -0.01
N ARG A 63 22.29 8.85 0.73
CA ARG A 63 22.91 7.90 1.69
C ARG A 63 21.93 7.41 2.78
N GLN A 64 20.79 8.07 2.97
CA GLN A 64 19.75 7.69 3.93
C GLN A 64 18.65 6.86 3.25
N GLY A 65 18.69 5.53 3.41
CA GLY A 65 17.73 4.60 2.77
C GLY A 65 16.28 4.65 3.31
N GLY A 66 15.97 5.59 4.20
CA GLY A 66 14.65 5.69 4.85
C GLY A 66 13.52 6.01 3.88
N PHE A 67 13.72 6.95 2.94
CA PHE A 67 12.72 7.28 1.93
C PHE A 67 12.46 6.12 0.96
N LEU A 68 13.51 5.42 0.54
CA LEU A 68 13.37 4.23 -0.30
C LEU A 68 12.51 3.16 0.38
N LEU A 69 12.76 2.91 1.68
CA LEU A 69 11.99 1.96 2.47
C LEU A 69 10.54 2.42 2.68
N PHE A 70 10.33 3.71 2.97
CA PHE A 70 9.00 4.31 3.12
C PHE A 70 8.18 4.15 1.84
N PHE A 71 8.72 4.56 0.69
CA PHE A 71 8.02 4.44 -0.58
C PHE A 71 7.85 2.98 -1.00
N GLY A 72 8.78 2.09 -0.68
CA GLY A 72 8.63 0.65 -0.92
C GLY A 72 7.45 0.06 -0.14
N ILE A 73 7.32 0.37 1.15
CA ILE A 73 6.17 -0.05 1.97
C ILE A 73 4.88 0.57 1.44
N LEU A 74 4.92 1.86 1.06
CA LEU A 74 3.75 2.54 0.51
C LEU A 74 3.28 1.89 -0.79
N THR A 75 4.20 1.54 -1.70
CA THR A 75 3.91 0.84 -2.96
C THR A 75 3.31 -0.53 -2.72
N LEU A 76 3.83 -1.30 -1.76
CA LEU A 76 3.26 -2.59 -1.39
C LEU A 76 1.86 -2.44 -0.82
N PHE A 77 1.63 -1.43 0.03
CA PHE A 77 0.33 -1.17 0.63
C PHE A 77 -0.72 -0.76 -0.41
N THR A 78 -0.43 0.24 -1.25
CA THR A 78 -1.34 0.72 -2.29
C THR A 78 -1.62 -0.37 -3.33
N GLY A 79 -0.58 -1.10 -3.73
CA GLY A 79 -0.68 -2.23 -4.65
C GLY A 79 -1.53 -3.38 -4.10
N ALA A 80 -1.32 -3.78 -2.84
CA ALA A 80 -2.14 -4.80 -2.18
C ALA A 80 -3.62 -4.37 -2.09
N HIS A 81 -3.86 -3.09 -1.81
CA HIS A 81 -5.19 -2.51 -1.82
C HIS A 81 -5.85 -2.59 -3.21
N TYR A 82 -5.14 -2.16 -4.26
CA TYR A 82 -5.64 -2.22 -5.63
C TYR A 82 -5.95 -3.67 -6.05
N LEU A 83 -5.04 -4.61 -5.79
CA LEU A 83 -5.24 -6.02 -6.11
C LEU A 83 -6.45 -6.60 -5.38
N GLY A 84 -6.64 -6.24 -4.10
CA GLY A 84 -7.81 -6.67 -3.35
C GLY A 84 -9.11 -6.09 -3.93
N VAL A 85 -9.14 -4.80 -4.28
CA VAL A 85 -10.31 -4.19 -4.94
C VAL A 85 -10.59 -4.87 -6.29
N LEU A 86 -9.56 -5.12 -7.09
CA LEU A 86 -9.66 -5.80 -8.39
C LEU A 86 -10.20 -7.22 -8.24
N TYR A 87 -9.71 -7.98 -7.25
CA TYR A 87 -10.19 -9.32 -6.94
C TYR A 87 -11.69 -9.32 -6.62
N TYR A 88 -12.14 -8.43 -5.74
CA TYR A 88 -13.56 -8.34 -5.38
C TYR A 88 -14.43 -7.78 -6.52
N SER A 89 -13.91 -6.90 -7.36
CA SER A 89 -14.58 -6.43 -8.58
C SER A 89 -14.83 -7.62 -9.53
N LYS A 90 -13.77 -8.37 -9.86
CA LYS A 90 -13.84 -9.55 -10.74
C LYS A 90 -14.78 -10.63 -10.18
N LYS A 91 -14.72 -10.88 -8.87
CA LYS A 91 -15.62 -11.84 -8.19
C LYS A 91 -17.10 -11.46 -8.32
N ARG A 92 -17.41 -10.18 -8.52
CA ARG A 92 -18.77 -9.64 -8.68
C ARG A 92 -19.22 -9.50 -10.13
N GLY A 93 -18.39 -9.90 -11.10
CA GLY A 93 -18.68 -9.73 -12.52
C GLY A 93 -18.72 -8.26 -12.98
N LYS A 94 -18.02 -7.36 -12.26
CA LYS A 94 -17.93 -5.93 -12.59
C LYS A 94 -16.47 -5.48 -12.75
#